data_AF-A0AAE4SY78-F1
#
_entry.id   AF-A0AAE4SY78-F1
#
_cell.length_a   1.000
_cell.length_b   1.000
_cell.length_c   1.000
_cell.angle_alpha   90.00
_cell.angle_beta   90.00
_cell.angle_gamma   90.00
#
_symmetry.space_group_name_H-M   'P 1'
#
loop_
_entity.id
_entity.type
_entity.pdbx_description
1 polymer ?
#
loop_
_entity_poly.entity_id
_entity_poly.type
_entity_poly.pdbx_seq_one_letter_code
_entity_poly.pdbx_strand_id
1 'polypeptide(L)'
;MNAGVTDIAQARAKRADSVVSLKREPLTIICQAANIRADGEVHRQIGFSDALTFTQLHRVLRICFGLPEEESPWHFYEHTEARGQRIDPERKASEFLWRVGDQIDFVWGLWDFELVVADIYPRDNGTPEALCVGGSGSLFQPFELTSVNRELTGQEVTDEVFSAVSLPVRDLIERTKLYDFVPLLQAMDLGRETDLTPHASRVLASLPREVTHEGKDAFWSMALALSCMGGAELTDSVVETTMDALGWVNDDGTALSGADVRQLCAASLQQLAEIGAYGTESAAPVDRLDMYRALLRG
;
A
#
# COMPACT_ATOMS: atom_id res chain seq x y z
N MET A 1 -29.03 -32.11 24.57
CA MET A 1 -29.78 -30.94 25.06
C MET A 1 -29.20 -30.54 26.40
N ASN A 2 -28.52 -29.39 26.45
CA ASN A 2 -28.20 -28.71 27.70
C ASN A 2 -28.60 -27.24 27.51
N ALA A 3 -29.48 -26.75 28.37
CA ALA A 3 -30.13 -25.46 28.25
C ALA A 3 -29.13 -24.34 28.56
N GLY A 4 -28.97 -23.41 27.62
CA GLY A 4 -28.17 -22.20 27.82
C GLY A 4 -28.83 -21.31 28.87
N VAL A 5 -28.20 -21.20 30.03
CA VAL A 5 -28.60 -20.22 31.05
C VAL A 5 -28.27 -18.83 30.50
N THR A 6 -29.30 -18.07 30.17
CA THR A 6 -29.15 -16.67 29.74
C THR A 6 -29.21 -15.80 30.98
N ASP A 7 -28.13 -15.09 31.26
CA ASP A 7 -28.09 -14.10 32.35
C ASP A 7 -29.03 -12.93 32.01
N ILE A 8 -30.14 -12.84 32.76
CA ILE A 8 -31.20 -11.86 32.57
C ILE A 8 -30.72 -10.43 32.87
N ALA A 9 -29.69 -10.25 33.72
CA ALA A 9 -29.11 -8.95 33.99
C ALA A 9 -28.24 -8.49 32.81
N GLN A 10 -27.47 -9.39 32.20
CA GLN A 10 -26.67 -9.11 31.00
C GLN A 10 -27.54 -8.83 29.76
N ALA A 11 -28.66 -9.55 29.63
CA ALA A 11 -29.64 -9.31 28.58
C ALA A 11 -30.41 -7.98 28.75
N ARG A 12 -30.64 -7.53 29.98
CA ARG A 12 -31.25 -6.21 30.27
C ARG A 12 -30.26 -5.06 30.07
N ALA A 13 -28.98 -5.24 30.40
CA ALA A 13 -27.94 -4.24 30.14
C ALA A 13 -27.76 -3.99 28.63
N LYS A 14 -27.76 -5.04 27.80
CA LYS A 14 -27.74 -4.91 26.33
C LYS A 14 -28.97 -4.19 25.75
N ARG A 15 -30.10 -4.20 26.45
CA ARG A 15 -31.36 -3.57 26.01
C ARG A 15 -31.52 -2.12 26.48
N ALA A 16 -30.76 -1.71 27.49
CA ALA A 16 -30.88 -0.38 28.09
C ALA A 16 -29.97 0.67 27.43
N ASP A 17 -28.87 0.25 26.79
CA ASP A 17 -27.87 1.18 26.20
C ASP A 17 -27.72 1.11 24.66
N SER A 18 -28.55 0.35 23.95
CA SER A 18 -28.38 0.20 22.51
C SER A 18 -29.17 1.25 21.71
N VAL A 19 -28.72 2.51 21.75
CA VAL A 19 -28.71 3.25 20.48
C VAL A 19 -27.63 2.57 19.66
N VAL A 20 -28.03 1.57 18.87
CA VAL A 20 -27.13 0.89 17.92
C VAL A 20 -26.71 1.96 16.91
N SER A 21 -25.61 2.67 17.18
CA SER A 21 -24.93 3.39 16.12
C SER A 21 -24.27 2.31 15.27
N LEU A 22 -24.88 2.00 14.13
CA LEU A 22 -24.26 1.22 13.07
C LEU A 22 -23.12 2.09 12.53
N LYS A 23 -21.98 2.11 13.22
CA LYS A 23 -20.75 2.67 12.66
C LYS A 23 -20.39 1.79 11.48
N ARG A 24 -20.54 2.32 10.27
CA ARG A 24 -20.02 1.72 9.04
C ARG A 24 -18.53 1.46 9.23
N GLU A 25 -18.09 0.23 9.00
CA GLU A 25 -16.67 -0.09 8.99
C GLU A 25 -15.99 0.72 7.88
N PRO A 26 -14.82 1.33 8.14
CA PRO A 26 -14.07 2.04 7.11
C PRO A 26 -13.72 1.10 5.95
N LEU A 27 -13.81 1.60 4.72
CA LEU A 27 -13.52 0.82 3.52
C LEU A 27 -12.48 1.51 2.64
N THR A 28 -11.73 0.71 1.90
CA THR A 28 -10.89 1.18 0.79
C THR A 28 -11.61 0.83 -0.50
N ILE A 29 -11.85 1.84 -1.33
CA ILE A 29 -12.45 1.71 -2.66
C ILE A 29 -11.30 1.62 -3.67
N ILE A 30 -11.31 0.59 -4.50
CA ILE A 30 -10.43 0.47 -5.66
C ILE A 30 -11.21 0.90 -6.90
N CYS A 31 -10.78 1.98 -7.55
CA CYS A 31 -11.38 2.44 -8.80
C CYS A 31 -10.41 2.30 -9.97
N GLN A 32 -10.95 1.93 -11.13
CA GLN A 32 -10.34 2.21 -12.42
C GLN A 32 -10.81 3.59 -12.88
N ALA A 33 -9.90 4.54 -13.00
CA ALA A 33 -10.14 5.85 -13.58
C ALA A 33 -9.55 5.89 -14.99
N ALA A 34 -10.32 6.31 -15.99
CA ALA A 34 -9.88 6.32 -17.38
C ALA A 34 -10.28 7.61 -18.11
N ASN A 35 -9.38 8.08 -18.97
CA ASN A 35 -9.64 9.08 -20.00
C ASN A 35 -9.44 8.40 -21.36
N ILE A 36 -10.55 8.19 -22.08
CA ILE A 36 -10.55 7.54 -23.40
C ILE A 36 -10.65 8.64 -24.47
N ARG A 37 -9.69 8.65 -25.39
CA ARG A 37 -9.64 9.56 -26.53
C ARG A 37 -9.55 8.76 -27.83
N ALA A 38 -9.79 9.42 -28.96
CA ALA A 38 -9.73 8.79 -30.28
C ALA A 38 -8.31 8.28 -30.63
N ASP A 39 -7.27 8.88 -30.06
CA ASP A 39 -5.86 8.62 -30.31
C ASP A 39 -5.14 7.89 -29.17
N GLY A 40 -5.85 7.54 -28.09
CA GLY A 40 -5.27 6.77 -27.00
C GLY A 40 -6.14 6.71 -25.74
N GLU A 41 -5.74 5.85 -24.82
CA GLU A 41 -6.36 5.67 -23.52
C GLU A 41 -5.33 5.92 -22.42
N VAL A 42 -5.73 6.68 -21.40
CA VAL A 42 -4.95 6.85 -20.17
C VAL A 42 -5.79 6.32 -19.03
N HIS A 43 -5.29 5.35 -18.28
CA HIS A 43 -6.01 4.80 -17.13
C HIS A 43 -5.12 4.69 -15.89
N ARG A 44 -5.75 4.71 -14.72
CA ARG A 44 -5.15 4.55 -13.41
C ARG A 44 -5.99 3.59 -12.59
N GLN A 45 -5.35 2.70 -11.85
CA GLN A 45 -5.97 1.95 -10.76
C GLN A 45 -5.61 2.64 -9.46
N ILE A 46 -6.61 3.10 -8.72
CA ILE A 46 -6.43 3.97 -7.56
C ILE A 46 -7.22 3.38 -6.40
N GLY A 47 -6.54 3.13 -5.28
CA GLY A 47 -7.17 2.80 -4.01
C GLY A 47 -7.31 4.06 -3.15
N PHE A 48 -8.47 4.29 -2.54
CA PHE A 48 -8.66 5.40 -1.61
C PHE A 48 -9.71 5.14 -0.55
N SER A 49 -9.62 5.88 0.56
CA SER A 49 -10.57 5.80 1.68
C SER A 49 -11.98 6.21 1.25
N ASP A 50 -12.98 5.41 1.62
CA ASP A 50 -14.39 5.72 1.36
C ASP A 50 -14.89 6.97 2.12
N ALA A 51 -14.11 7.43 3.10
CA ALA A 51 -14.38 8.63 3.86
C ALA A 51 -13.93 9.93 3.17
N LEU A 52 -13.15 9.86 2.08
CA LEU A 52 -12.70 11.05 1.35
C LEU A 52 -13.88 11.86 0.81
N THR A 53 -13.78 13.18 0.88
CA THR A 53 -14.66 14.08 0.14
C THR A 53 -14.28 14.10 -1.34
N PHE A 54 -15.19 14.54 -2.21
CA PHE A 54 -14.87 14.75 -3.62
C PHE A 54 -13.81 15.83 -3.85
N THR A 55 -13.71 16.83 -2.97
CA THR A 55 -12.56 17.76 -2.95
C THR A 55 -11.23 17.02 -2.75
N GLN A 56 -11.18 16.08 -1.80
CA GLN A 56 -9.98 15.29 -1.54
C GLN A 56 -9.71 14.29 -2.69
N LEU A 57 -10.76 13.64 -3.22
CA LEU A 57 -10.64 12.73 -4.37
C LEU A 57 -10.15 13.47 -5.62
N HIS A 58 -10.59 14.71 -5.84
CA HIS A 58 -10.05 15.55 -6.92
C HIS A 58 -8.54 15.72 -6.77
N ARG A 59 -8.03 16.01 -5.57
CA ARG A 59 -6.57 16.10 -5.33
C ARG A 59 -5.87 14.79 -5.69
N VAL A 60 -6.44 13.65 -5.29
CA VAL A 60 -5.89 12.32 -5.64
C VAL A 60 -5.82 12.13 -7.15
N LEU A 61 -6.92 12.38 -7.88
CA LEU A 61 -6.96 12.26 -9.34
C LEU A 61 -5.98 13.20 -10.03
N ARG A 62 -5.88 14.44 -9.54
CA ARG A 62 -4.92 15.44 -10.04
C ARG A 62 -3.49 14.90 -9.99
N ILE A 63 -3.10 14.32 -8.86
CA ILE A 63 -1.77 13.73 -8.65
C ILE A 63 -1.60 12.49 -9.55
N CYS A 64 -2.54 11.55 -9.54
CA CYS A 64 -2.47 10.31 -10.32
C CYS A 64 -2.35 10.54 -11.84
N PHE A 65 -3.03 11.56 -12.36
CA PHE A 65 -3.01 11.90 -13.79
C PHE A 65 -1.98 12.96 -14.15
N GLY A 66 -1.24 13.51 -13.17
CA GLY A 66 -0.27 14.59 -13.40
C GLY A 66 -0.91 15.84 -13.97
N LEU A 67 -2.11 16.18 -13.50
CA LEU A 67 -2.84 17.37 -13.95
C LEU A 67 -2.18 18.62 -13.33
N PRO A 68 -1.87 19.66 -14.13
CA PRO A 68 -1.26 20.89 -13.65
C PRO A 68 -2.05 21.56 -12.51
N GLU A 69 -1.35 22.26 -11.62
CA GLU A 69 -1.94 23.16 -10.62
C GLU A 69 -2.41 24.48 -11.24
N GLU A 70 -3.24 24.38 -12.28
CA GLU A 70 -3.92 25.51 -12.90
C GLU A 70 -5.34 25.65 -12.32
N GLU A 71 -5.92 26.86 -12.33
CA GLU A 71 -7.31 27.13 -11.95
C GLU A 71 -8.33 26.59 -12.99
N SER A 72 -8.08 25.39 -13.53
CA SER A 72 -9.03 24.73 -14.41
C SER A 72 -10.29 24.36 -13.61
N PRO A 73 -11.49 24.68 -14.13
CA PRO A 73 -12.73 24.30 -13.48
C PRO A 73 -12.84 22.77 -13.44
N TRP A 74 -13.22 22.21 -12.29
CA TRP A 74 -13.33 20.77 -12.11
C TRP A 74 -14.62 20.40 -11.39
N HIS A 75 -15.28 19.34 -11.85
CA HIS A 75 -16.59 18.91 -11.36
C HIS A 75 -16.72 17.39 -11.39
N PHE A 76 -17.48 16.83 -10.45
CA PHE A 76 -17.94 15.45 -10.50
C PHE A 76 -19.43 15.40 -10.82
N TYR A 77 -19.85 14.33 -11.49
CA TYR A 77 -21.23 14.09 -11.87
C TYR A 77 -21.60 12.63 -11.60
N GLU A 78 -22.86 12.39 -11.24
CA GLU A 78 -23.42 11.05 -11.26
C GLU A 78 -23.37 10.48 -12.70
N HIS A 79 -22.96 9.23 -12.85
CA HIS A 79 -22.85 8.62 -14.18
C HIS A 79 -24.24 8.28 -14.74
N THR A 80 -24.56 8.84 -15.92
CA THR A 80 -25.75 8.52 -16.71
C THR A 80 -25.45 8.72 -18.20
N GLU A 81 -26.28 8.20 -19.10
CA GLU A 81 -26.09 8.36 -20.56
C GLU A 81 -25.93 9.82 -21.02
N ALA A 82 -26.50 10.79 -20.30
CA ALA A 82 -26.46 12.22 -20.65
C ALA A 82 -25.70 13.09 -19.63
N ARG A 83 -24.84 12.49 -18.79
CA ARG A 83 -24.21 13.08 -17.60
C ARG A 83 -25.23 13.53 -16.55
N GLY A 84 -25.13 12.95 -15.36
CA GLY A 84 -26.11 13.14 -14.30
C GLY A 84 -25.98 14.46 -13.56
N GLN A 85 -26.58 14.51 -12.37
CA GLN A 85 -26.49 15.68 -11.51
C GLN A 85 -25.06 15.91 -11.05
N ARG A 86 -24.65 17.18 -10.98
CA ARG A 86 -23.37 17.57 -10.40
C ARG A 86 -23.33 17.21 -8.91
N ILE A 87 -22.25 16.56 -8.51
CA ILE A 87 -22.00 16.16 -7.14
C ILE A 87 -21.40 17.35 -6.37
N ASP A 88 -21.91 17.59 -5.17
CA ASP A 88 -21.35 18.57 -4.24
C ASP A 88 -19.97 18.08 -3.76
N PRO A 89 -18.89 18.87 -3.93
CA PRO A 89 -17.53 18.45 -3.63
C PRO A 89 -17.28 18.11 -2.15
N GLU A 90 -18.14 18.56 -1.23
CA GLU A 90 -18.01 18.27 0.20
C GLU A 90 -18.69 16.95 0.62
N ARG A 91 -19.41 16.30 -0.29
CA ARG A 91 -19.97 14.95 -0.06
C ARG A 91 -18.87 13.90 -0.08
N LYS A 92 -19.13 12.76 0.56
CA LYS A 92 -18.16 11.66 0.66
C LYS A 92 -18.28 10.68 -0.51
N ALA A 93 -17.15 10.10 -0.91
CA ALA A 93 -17.10 9.05 -1.92
C ALA A 93 -18.02 7.87 -1.58
N SER A 94 -18.06 7.49 -0.30
CA SER A 94 -18.93 6.44 0.26
C SER A 94 -20.43 6.60 0.00
N GLU A 95 -20.90 7.79 -0.38
CA GLU A 95 -22.30 8.06 -0.72
C GLU A 95 -22.65 7.67 -2.17
N PHE A 96 -21.65 7.52 -3.04
CA PHE A 96 -21.84 7.26 -4.48
C PHE A 96 -21.07 6.03 -4.99
N LEU A 97 -19.94 5.70 -4.36
CA LEU A 97 -19.02 4.63 -4.74
C LEU A 97 -18.97 3.59 -3.62
N TRP A 98 -20.01 2.75 -3.52
CA TRP A 98 -20.17 1.84 -2.37
C TRP A 98 -20.38 0.39 -2.79
N ARG A 99 -20.46 0.12 -4.10
CA ARG A 99 -20.50 -1.21 -4.70
C ARG A 99 -19.59 -1.27 -5.91
N VAL A 100 -19.09 -2.48 -6.17
CA VAL A 100 -18.43 -2.80 -7.43
C VAL A 100 -19.37 -2.50 -8.60
N GLY A 101 -18.84 -1.81 -9.61
CA GLY A 101 -19.56 -1.33 -10.77
C GLY A 101 -20.26 0.03 -10.60
N ASP A 102 -20.22 0.65 -9.41
CA ASP A 102 -20.66 2.05 -9.28
C ASP A 102 -19.74 2.97 -10.10
N GLN A 103 -20.34 4.00 -10.70
CA GLN A 103 -19.67 4.89 -11.64
C GLN A 103 -19.95 6.36 -11.36
N ILE A 104 -18.96 7.19 -11.62
CA ILE A 104 -19.07 8.66 -11.62
C ILE A 104 -18.22 9.23 -12.76
N ASP A 105 -18.62 10.40 -13.23
CA ASP A 105 -17.83 11.16 -14.21
C ASP A 105 -17.08 12.28 -13.49
N PHE A 106 -15.81 12.45 -13.84
CA PHE A 106 -14.97 13.55 -13.39
C PHE A 106 -14.54 14.40 -14.57
N VAL A 107 -14.64 15.72 -14.44
CA VAL A 107 -14.22 16.68 -15.45
C VAL A 107 -13.16 17.59 -14.87
N TRP A 108 -12.10 17.83 -15.63
CA TRP A 108 -11.07 18.83 -15.34
C TRP A 108 -10.81 19.67 -16.60
N GLY A 109 -11.23 20.92 -16.61
CA GLY A 109 -11.21 21.76 -17.81
C GLY A 109 -12.02 21.14 -18.94
N LEU A 110 -11.33 20.73 -20.02
CA LEU A 110 -11.93 20.05 -21.18
C LEU A 110 -11.73 18.53 -21.17
N TRP A 111 -11.18 17.99 -20.08
CA TRP A 111 -10.86 16.57 -19.96
C TRP A 111 -11.96 15.84 -19.18
N ASP A 112 -12.49 14.78 -19.77
CA ASP A 112 -13.49 13.91 -19.16
C ASP A 112 -12.86 12.59 -18.73
N PHE A 113 -13.16 12.16 -17.52
CA PHE A 113 -12.68 10.92 -16.92
C PHE A 113 -13.88 10.13 -16.41
N GLU A 114 -13.85 8.82 -16.63
CA GLU A 114 -14.79 7.89 -16.01
C GLU A 114 -14.08 7.20 -14.85
N LEU A 115 -14.75 7.14 -13.69
CA LEU A 115 -14.29 6.34 -12.56
C LEU A 115 -15.28 5.21 -12.31
N VAL A 116 -14.78 3.98 -12.31
CA VAL A 116 -15.55 2.76 -12.07
C VAL A 116 -14.99 2.05 -10.86
N VAL A 117 -15.84 1.72 -9.88
CA VAL A 117 -15.43 0.90 -8.74
C VAL A 117 -15.15 -0.52 -9.22
N ALA A 118 -13.89 -0.93 -9.12
CA ALA A 118 -13.44 -2.28 -9.46
C ALA A 118 -13.57 -3.23 -8.26
N ASP A 119 -13.26 -2.76 -7.05
CA ASP A 119 -13.28 -3.58 -5.84
C ASP A 119 -13.42 -2.75 -4.55
N ILE A 120 -13.78 -3.39 -3.44
CA ILE A 120 -13.92 -2.75 -2.13
C ILE A 120 -13.40 -3.69 -1.04
N TYR A 121 -12.48 -3.18 -0.21
CA TYR A 121 -11.84 -3.94 0.86
C TYR A 121 -12.11 -3.31 2.23
N PRO A 122 -12.24 -4.13 3.29
CA PRO A 122 -12.16 -3.63 4.67
C PRO A 122 -10.85 -2.89 4.89
N ARG A 123 -10.93 -1.76 5.60
CA ARG A 123 -9.77 -0.91 5.86
C ARG A 123 -9.36 -1.02 7.32
N ASP A 124 -8.05 -1.06 7.54
CA ASP A 124 -7.43 -0.91 8.86
C ASP A 124 -6.74 0.45 9.00
N ASN A 125 -6.22 0.72 10.19
CA ASN A 125 -5.55 1.99 10.50
C ASN A 125 -4.20 2.15 9.77
N GLY A 126 -3.59 1.06 9.28
CA GLY A 126 -2.30 1.09 8.58
C GLY A 126 -2.44 1.37 7.08
N THR A 127 -3.65 1.24 6.52
CA THR A 127 -3.86 1.46 5.09
C THR A 127 -3.69 2.95 4.74
N PRO A 128 -2.95 3.33 3.67
CA PRO A 128 -2.83 4.73 3.22
C PRO A 128 -4.17 5.35 2.82
N GLU A 129 -4.35 6.67 2.96
CA GLU A 129 -5.61 7.35 2.58
C GLU A 129 -5.90 7.24 1.07
N ALA A 130 -4.87 7.32 0.25
CA ALA A 130 -4.95 7.11 -1.19
C ALA A 130 -3.61 6.55 -1.72
N LEU A 131 -3.69 5.67 -2.72
CA LEU A 131 -2.54 5.08 -3.39
C LEU A 131 -2.88 4.81 -4.86
N CYS A 132 -1.95 5.10 -5.76
CA CYS A 132 -2.01 4.61 -7.12
C CYS A 132 -1.41 3.20 -7.15
N VAL A 133 -2.20 2.22 -7.57
CA VAL A 133 -1.79 0.80 -7.64
C VAL A 133 -1.14 0.50 -8.99
N GLY A 134 -1.52 1.23 -10.03
CA GLY A 134 -0.95 1.07 -11.36
C GLY A 134 -1.64 1.95 -12.39
N GLY A 135 -1.21 1.84 -13.64
CA GLY A 135 -1.81 2.56 -14.75
C GLY A 135 -0.91 2.59 -15.97
N SER A 136 -1.45 3.12 -17.07
CA SER A 136 -0.68 3.33 -18.29
C SER A 136 -1.10 4.60 -19.02
N GLY A 137 -0.24 5.06 -19.92
CA GLY A 137 -0.48 6.23 -20.74
C GLY A 137 -0.20 7.55 -20.02
N SER A 138 -0.04 8.60 -20.83
CA SER A 138 0.33 9.94 -20.39
C SER A 138 -0.61 10.98 -21.00
N LEU A 139 -0.98 11.97 -20.18
CA LEU A 139 -1.68 13.16 -20.65
C LEU A 139 -0.68 14.27 -20.95
N PHE A 140 0.08 14.69 -19.93
CA PHE A 140 1.02 15.80 -20.00
C PHE A 140 2.47 15.37 -19.72
N GLN A 141 2.66 14.43 -18.80
CA GLN A 141 3.97 13.93 -18.38
C GLN A 141 4.00 12.39 -18.37
N PRO A 142 5.20 11.78 -18.51
CA PRO A 142 5.38 10.34 -18.30
C PRO A 142 4.78 9.87 -16.97
N PHE A 143 4.14 8.71 -16.99
CA PHE A 143 3.56 8.13 -15.78
C PHE A 143 4.64 7.40 -14.97
N GLU A 144 5.00 7.98 -13.84
CA GLU A 144 5.97 7.41 -12.91
C GLU A 144 5.29 7.10 -11.57
N LEU A 145 4.98 5.83 -11.35
CA LEU A 145 4.21 5.35 -10.18
C LEU A 145 4.84 5.80 -8.86
N THR A 146 6.16 5.66 -8.73
CA THR A 146 6.91 6.06 -7.53
C THR A 146 6.76 7.53 -7.20
N SER A 147 6.80 8.41 -8.21
CA SER A 147 6.63 9.85 -7.97
C SER A 147 5.21 10.19 -7.56
N VAL A 148 4.22 9.54 -8.18
CA VAL A 148 2.79 9.70 -7.85
C VAL A 148 2.52 9.28 -6.40
N ASN A 149 2.96 8.09 -6.00
CA ASN A 149 2.70 7.56 -4.65
C ASN A 149 3.44 8.34 -3.57
N ARG A 150 4.64 8.86 -3.86
CA ARG A 150 5.34 9.78 -2.96
C ARG A 150 4.52 11.05 -2.71
N GLU A 151 3.96 11.65 -3.75
CA GLU A 151 3.14 12.86 -3.62
C GLU A 151 1.81 12.60 -2.90
N LEU A 152 1.18 11.45 -3.16
CA LEU A 152 -0.04 11.02 -2.46
C LEU A 152 0.19 10.77 -0.97
N THR A 153 1.29 10.12 -0.60
CA THR A 153 1.62 9.79 0.79
C THR A 153 1.97 11.04 1.60
N GLY A 154 2.71 11.97 0.99
CA GLY A 154 3.11 13.22 1.62
C GLY A 154 4.27 13.07 2.63
N GLN A 155 4.88 14.21 2.96
CA GLN A 155 6.10 14.24 3.78
C GLN A 155 5.81 13.89 5.25
N GLU A 156 4.69 14.36 5.81
CA GLU A 156 4.35 14.12 7.22
C GLU A 156 4.18 12.63 7.54
N VAL A 157 3.45 11.89 6.68
CA VAL A 157 3.29 10.43 6.81
C VAL A 157 4.63 9.72 6.61
N THR A 158 5.44 10.18 5.65
CA THR A 158 6.79 9.62 5.44
C THR A 158 7.65 9.76 6.69
N ASP A 159 7.64 10.94 7.32
CA ASP A 159 8.41 11.23 8.53
C ASP A 159 7.91 10.39 9.73
N GLU A 160 6.59 10.22 9.86
CA GLU A 160 5.96 9.35 10.87
C GLU A 160 6.38 7.89 10.68
N VAL A 161 6.24 7.34 9.47
CA VAL A 161 6.65 5.98 9.15
C VAL A 161 8.15 5.80 9.42
N PHE A 162 9.00 6.72 8.97
CA PHE A 162 10.43 6.66 9.20
C PHE A 162 10.85 6.77 10.66
N SER A 163 9.99 7.30 11.54
CA SER A 163 10.26 7.33 12.98
C SER A 163 10.14 5.95 13.65
N ALA A 164 9.38 5.03 13.05
CA ALA A 164 9.15 3.68 13.56
C ALA A 164 10.00 2.59 12.85
N VAL A 165 10.69 2.96 11.76
CA VAL A 165 11.47 2.06 10.90
C VAL A 165 12.92 2.00 11.36
N SER A 166 13.54 0.82 11.26
CA SER A 166 14.95 0.63 11.59
C SER A 166 15.85 1.47 10.68
N LEU A 167 16.94 2.02 11.25
CA LEU A 167 17.85 2.91 10.52
C LEU A 167 18.40 2.32 9.20
N PRO A 168 18.77 1.02 9.10
CA PRO A 168 19.25 0.46 7.85
C PRO A 168 18.20 0.48 6.73
N VAL A 169 16.93 0.24 7.05
CA VAL A 169 15.83 0.27 6.08
C VAL A 169 15.56 1.70 5.63
N ARG A 170 15.57 2.65 6.57
CA ARG A 170 15.43 4.08 6.26
C ARG A 170 16.54 4.56 5.33
N ASP A 171 17.80 4.25 5.65
CA ASP A 171 18.96 4.61 4.83
C ASP A 171 18.87 4.01 3.41
N LEU A 172 18.40 2.75 3.30
CA LEU A 172 18.18 2.10 2.01
C LEU A 172 17.14 2.86 1.16
N ILE A 173 15.99 3.24 1.75
CA ILE A 173 14.94 3.98 1.04
C ILE A 173 15.44 5.37 0.64
N GLU A 174 16.16 6.05 1.53
CA GLU A 174 16.74 7.36 1.26
C GLU A 174 17.80 7.31 0.14
N ARG A 175 18.62 6.24 0.05
CA ARG A 175 19.62 6.05 -1.01
C ARG A 175 18.99 5.71 -2.36
N THR A 176 18.03 4.78 -2.37
CA THR A 176 17.36 4.31 -3.59
C THR A 176 16.32 5.28 -4.13
N LYS A 177 15.77 6.15 -3.28
CA LYS A 177 14.59 6.99 -3.58
C LYS A 177 13.33 6.19 -3.93
N LEU A 178 13.29 4.90 -3.58
CA LEU A 178 12.13 4.04 -3.76
C LEU A 178 11.11 4.26 -2.63
N TYR A 179 10.41 5.38 -2.69
CA TYR A 179 9.39 5.75 -1.69
C TYR A 179 8.11 4.89 -1.77
N ASP A 180 7.99 3.99 -2.76
CA ASP A 180 6.92 2.98 -2.83
C ASP A 180 6.94 2.02 -1.63
N PHE A 181 8.06 1.92 -0.91
CA PHE A 181 8.12 1.18 0.35
C PHE A 181 7.43 1.90 1.51
N VAL A 182 7.18 3.22 1.45
CA VAL A 182 6.52 3.95 2.56
C VAL A 182 5.08 3.48 2.76
N PRO A 183 4.23 3.39 1.72
CA PRO A 183 2.90 2.77 1.85
C PRO A 183 2.93 1.34 2.40
N LEU A 184 3.91 0.52 1.98
CA LEU A 184 4.09 -0.83 2.50
C LEU A 184 4.38 -0.80 4.01
N LEU A 185 5.35 0.01 4.44
CA LEU A 185 5.73 0.14 5.85
C LEU A 185 4.60 0.73 6.71
N GLN A 186 3.79 1.63 6.15
CA GLN A 186 2.58 2.13 6.78
C GLN A 186 1.57 1.00 6.99
N ALA A 187 1.29 0.20 5.94
CA ALA A 187 0.38 -0.94 5.99
C ALA A 187 0.86 -2.05 6.94
N MET A 188 2.18 -2.18 7.10
CA MET A 188 2.76 -3.09 8.08
C MET A 188 2.44 -2.69 9.52
N ASP A 189 2.05 -1.43 9.81
CA ASP A 189 1.74 -0.95 11.16
C ASP A 189 2.83 -1.36 12.17
N LEU A 190 4.04 -0.85 11.94
CA LEU A 190 5.22 -1.25 12.72
C LEU A 190 5.09 -0.96 14.21
N GLY A 191 4.12 -0.16 14.69
CA GLY A 191 3.86 0.05 16.11
C GLY A 191 3.10 -1.09 16.80
N ARG A 192 2.45 -1.97 16.03
CA ARG A 192 1.58 -3.04 16.53
C ARG A 192 2.32 -4.09 17.36
N GLU A 193 1.73 -4.54 18.47
CA GLU A 193 2.30 -5.67 19.22
C GLU A 193 2.37 -6.94 18.36
N THR A 194 3.49 -7.65 18.44
CA THR A 194 3.76 -8.87 17.67
C THR A 194 3.77 -10.09 18.59
N ASP A 195 3.18 -11.19 18.14
CA ASP A 195 3.18 -12.45 18.91
C ASP A 195 4.37 -13.33 18.49
N LEU A 196 5.56 -12.97 18.94
CA LEU A 196 6.79 -13.68 18.61
C LEU A 196 7.27 -14.58 19.72
N THR A 197 7.71 -15.77 19.34
CA THR A 197 8.43 -16.65 20.27
C THR A 197 9.76 -16.00 20.70
N PRO A 198 10.25 -16.24 21.94
CA PRO A 198 11.54 -15.71 22.37
C PRO A 198 12.72 -16.14 21.49
N HIS A 199 12.60 -17.29 20.81
CA HIS A 199 13.59 -17.74 19.85
C HIS A 199 13.57 -16.88 18.58
N ALA A 200 12.39 -16.66 17.99
CA ALA A 200 12.24 -15.82 16.81
C ALA A 200 12.76 -14.39 17.07
N SER A 201 12.39 -13.77 18.20
CA SER A 201 12.88 -12.44 18.55
C SER A 201 14.40 -12.36 18.63
N ARG A 202 15.08 -13.38 19.18
CA ARG A 202 16.55 -13.43 19.24
C ARG A 202 17.19 -13.59 17.87
N VAL A 203 16.60 -14.40 17.00
CA VAL A 203 17.09 -14.59 15.64
C VAL A 203 16.98 -13.27 14.87
N LEU A 204 15.81 -12.62 14.90
CA LEU A 204 15.58 -11.35 14.20
C LEU A 204 16.52 -10.24 14.68
N ALA A 205 16.73 -10.11 16.00
CA ALA A 205 17.66 -9.13 16.58
C ALA A 205 19.13 -9.35 16.18
N SER A 206 19.45 -10.49 15.58
CA SER A 206 20.80 -10.86 15.18
C SER A 206 21.09 -10.67 13.69
N LEU A 207 20.10 -10.18 12.93
CA LEU A 207 20.18 -9.89 11.50
C LEU A 207 20.52 -8.42 11.22
N PRO A 208 21.16 -8.10 10.07
CA PRO A 208 21.76 -9.04 9.10
C PRO A 208 23.00 -9.76 9.66
N ARG A 209 23.29 -10.93 9.10
CA ARG A 209 24.54 -11.69 9.30
C ARG A 209 25.67 -11.21 8.40
N GLU A 210 25.33 -10.60 7.28
CA GLU A 210 26.26 -10.13 6.28
C GLU A 210 27.08 -8.96 6.81
N VAL A 211 28.39 -8.95 6.51
CA VAL A 211 29.33 -7.93 7.01
C VAL A 211 29.67 -6.88 5.94
N THR A 212 29.59 -7.25 4.67
CA THR A 212 29.80 -6.38 3.50
C THR A 212 28.64 -5.41 3.30
N HIS A 213 28.90 -4.24 2.72
CA HIS A 213 27.83 -3.29 2.36
C HIS A 213 26.82 -3.91 1.38
N GLU A 214 27.30 -4.54 0.32
CA GLU A 214 26.48 -5.22 -0.69
C GLU A 214 25.57 -6.30 -0.07
N GLY A 215 26.13 -7.23 0.72
CA GLY A 215 25.33 -8.26 1.39
C GLY A 215 24.30 -7.71 2.38
N LYS A 216 24.59 -6.59 3.08
CA LYS A 216 23.62 -5.92 3.96
C LYS A 216 22.48 -5.28 3.17
N ASP A 217 22.81 -4.61 2.08
CA ASP A 217 21.83 -4.02 1.17
C ASP A 217 20.95 -5.09 0.53
N ALA A 218 21.55 -6.22 0.11
CA ALA A 218 20.83 -7.39 -0.38
C ALA A 218 19.85 -7.93 0.67
N PHE A 219 20.28 -8.07 1.92
CA PHE A 219 19.40 -8.53 3.00
C PHE A 219 18.22 -7.58 3.24
N TRP A 220 18.44 -6.28 3.36
CA TRP A 220 17.37 -5.33 3.63
C TRP A 220 16.42 -5.15 2.44
N SER A 221 16.94 -5.23 1.22
CA SER A 221 16.12 -5.30 0.00
C SER A 221 15.22 -6.54 0.03
N MET A 222 15.77 -7.69 0.40
CA MET A 222 15.03 -8.94 0.52
C MET A 222 14.00 -8.91 1.66
N ALA A 223 14.33 -8.30 2.80
CA ALA A 223 13.39 -8.14 3.91
C ALA A 223 12.17 -7.28 3.51
N LEU A 224 12.39 -6.19 2.78
CA LEU A 224 11.31 -5.36 2.22
C LEU A 224 10.49 -6.15 1.18
N ALA A 225 11.14 -6.81 0.23
CA ALA A 225 10.46 -7.58 -0.81
C ALA A 225 9.62 -8.75 -0.24
N LEU A 226 10.14 -9.44 0.77
CA LEU A 226 9.41 -10.51 1.45
C LEU A 226 8.24 -9.97 2.26
N SER A 227 8.35 -8.76 2.84
CA SER A 227 7.25 -8.13 3.58
C SER A 227 6.02 -7.80 2.72
N CYS A 228 6.19 -7.70 1.39
CA CYS A 228 5.08 -7.59 0.45
C CYS A 228 4.15 -8.82 0.43
N MET A 229 4.54 -9.95 1.05
CA MET A 229 3.81 -11.22 1.02
C MET A 229 3.48 -11.72 -0.40
N GLY A 230 4.32 -11.36 -1.37
CA GLY A 230 4.19 -11.74 -2.77
C GLY A 230 4.66 -13.15 -3.09
N GLY A 231 4.47 -13.55 -4.34
CA GLY A 231 5.12 -14.72 -4.93
C GLY A 231 6.58 -14.42 -5.32
N ALA A 232 7.31 -15.47 -5.70
CA ALA A 232 8.74 -15.38 -6.02
C ALA A 232 9.06 -14.35 -7.14
N GLU A 233 8.21 -14.26 -8.16
CA GLU A 233 8.38 -13.29 -9.27
C GLU A 233 8.32 -11.84 -8.77
N LEU A 234 7.37 -11.53 -7.88
CA LEU A 234 7.27 -10.19 -7.29
C LEU A 234 8.46 -9.92 -6.37
N THR A 235 8.85 -10.90 -5.54
CA THR A 235 10.04 -10.78 -4.70
C THR A 235 11.28 -10.47 -5.54
N ASP A 236 11.49 -11.20 -6.64
CA ASP A 236 12.63 -11.01 -7.54
C ASP A 236 12.60 -9.63 -8.20
N SER A 237 11.46 -9.23 -8.76
CA SER A 237 11.32 -7.90 -9.37
C SER A 237 11.62 -6.76 -8.38
N VAL A 238 11.14 -6.86 -7.14
CA VAL A 238 11.39 -5.84 -6.12
C VAL A 238 12.87 -5.79 -5.73
N VAL A 239 13.51 -6.93 -5.48
CA VAL A 239 14.92 -6.93 -5.05
C VAL A 239 15.87 -6.53 -6.18
N GLU A 240 15.61 -6.95 -7.42
CA GLU A 240 16.40 -6.58 -8.59
C GLU A 240 16.34 -5.07 -8.81
N THR A 241 15.12 -4.49 -8.75
CA THR A 241 14.92 -3.03 -8.88
C THR A 241 15.62 -2.27 -7.76
N THR A 242 15.56 -2.79 -6.53
CA THR A 242 16.17 -2.13 -5.36
C THR A 242 17.69 -2.14 -5.46
N MET A 243 18.27 -3.28 -5.85
CA MET A 243 19.72 -3.42 -5.98
C MET A 243 20.27 -2.61 -7.17
N ASP A 244 19.55 -2.55 -8.29
CA ASP A 244 19.88 -1.69 -9.42
C ASP A 244 19.84 -0.20 -9.03
N ALA A 245 18.83 0.23 -8.28
CA ALA A 245 18.73 1.61 -7.77
C ALA A 245 19.85 1.98 -6.79
N LEU A 246 20.43 0.99 -6.08
CA LEU A 246 21.62 1.16 -5.25
C LEU A 246 22.93 1.19 -6.07
N GLY A 247 22.88 0.78 -7.34
CA GLY A 247 24.03 0.69 -8.23
C GLY A 247 24.86 -0.58 -8.04
N TRP A 248 24.30 -1.63 -7.43
CA TRP A 248 24.96 -2.93 -7.29
C TRP A 248 24.81 -3.74 -8.57
N VAL A 249 25.93 -4.25 -9.09
CA VAL A 249 26.01 -5.03 -10.34
C VAL A 249 26.97 -6.20 -10.15
N ASN A 250 26.84 -7.23 -10.99
CA ASN A 250 27.79 -8.32 -11.07
C ASN A 250 29.19 -7.84 -11.50
N ASP A 251 30.21 -8.68 -11.29
CA ASP A 251 31.61 -8.41 -11.69
C ASP A 251 31.78 -8.10 -13.19
N ASP A 252 30.88 -8.60 -14.04
CA ASP A 252 30.85 -8.34 -15.48
C ASP A 252 30.06 -7.08 -15.87
N GLY A 253 29.52 -6.36 -14.88
CA GLY A 253 28.73 -5.14 -15.05
C GLY A 253 27.26 -5.39 -15.38
N THR A 254 26.77 -6.63 -15.37
CA THR A 254 25.35 -6.94 -15.55
C THR A 254 24.54 -6.71 -14.28
N ALA A 255 23.24 -6.46 -14.41
CA ALA A 255 22.35 -6.32 -13.27
C ALA A 255 22.28 -7.63 -12.46
N LEU A 256 22.22 -7.51 -11.13
CA LEU A 256 22.05 -8.65 -10.23
C LEU A 256 20.66 -9.27 -10.43
N SER A 257 20.61 -10.59 -10.59
CA SER A 257 19.35 -11.33 -10.57
C SER A 257 18.88 -11.60 -9.13
N GLY A 258 17.60 -11.92 -8.95
CA GLY A 258 17.07 -12.32 -7.65
C GLY A 258 17.78 -13.54 -7.05
N ALA A 259 18.40 -14.41 -7.87
CA ALA A 259 19.22 -15.51 -7.40
C ALA A 259 20.57 -15.01 -6.82
N ASP A 260 21.21 -14.06 -7.49
CA ASP A 260 22.46 -13.44 -7.03
C ASP A 260 22.25 -12.71 -5.71
N VAL A 261 21.17 -11.94 -5.59
CA VAL A 261 20.81 -11.21 -4.36
C VAL A 261 20.57 -12.17 -3.18
N ARG A 262 19.91 -13.32 -3.40
CA ARG A 262 19.75 -14.34 -2.35
C ARG A 262 21.09 -14.93 -1.92
N GLN A 263 22.03 -15.12 -2.85
CA GLN A 263 23.35 -15.62 -2.51
C GLN A 263 24.15 -14.62 -1.68
N LEU A 264 24.04 -13.33 -1.99
CA LEU A 264 24.69 -12.24 -1.24
C LEU A 264 24.23 -12.15 0.23
N CYS A 265 22.98 -12.55 0.52
CA CYS A 265 22.40 -12.55 1.87
C CYS A 265 22.02 -13.94 2.42
N ALA A 266 22.69 -14.99 1.93
CA ALA A 266 22.32 -16.37 2.22
C ALA A 266 22.37 -16.73 3.72
N ALA A 267 23.30 -16.15 4.46
CA ALA A 267 23.46 -16.42 5.89
C ALA A 267 22.26 -15.89 6.70
N SER A 268 21.77 -14.70 6.38
CA SER A 268 20.54 -14.17 6.96
C SER A 268 19.29 -14.91 6.50
N LEU A 269 19.21 -15.29 5.22
CA LEU A 269 18.07 -16.05 4.71
C LEU A 269 17.94 -17.43 5.35
N GLN A 270 19.07 -18.08 5.67
CA GLN A 270 19.06 -19.33 6.43
C GLN A 270 18.44 -19.13 7.82
N GLN A 271 18.80 -18.04 8.51
CA GLN A 271 18.25 -17.71 9.83
C GLN A 271 16.75 -17.36 9.75
N LEU A 272 16.30 -16.67 8.70
CA LEU A 272 14.88 -16.43 8.47
C LEU A 272 14.11 -17.72 8.18
N ALA A 273 14.70 -18.67 7.45
CA ALA A 273 14.11 -19.97 7.20
C ALA A 273 13.97 -20.80 8.48
N GLU A 274 14.96 -20.75 9.38
CA GLU A 274 14.92 -21.46 10.68
C GLU A 274 13.71 -21.09 11.55
N ILE A 275 13.24 -19.84 11.44
CA ILE A 275 12.08 -19.35 12.21
C ILE A 275 10.78 -19.36 11.39
N GLY A 276 10.80 -19.88 10.16
CA GLY A 276 9.64 -19.94 9.27
C GLY A 276 9.28 -18.62 8.57
N ALA A 277 10.14 -17.60 8.60
CA ALA A 277 9.90 -16.35 7.90
C ALA A 277 10.09 -16.48 6.37
N TYR A 278 10.94 -17.42 5.93
CA TYR A 278 11.34 -17.59 4.54
C TYR A 278 11.44 -19.08 4.13
N GLY A 279 11.33 -19.38 2.84
CA GLY A 279 11.52 -20.74 2.29
C GLY A 279 10.23 -21.57 2.15
N THR A 280 10.41 -22.85 1.78
CA THR A 280 9.29 -23.76 1.44
C THR A 280 8.45 -24.17 2.64
N GLU A 281 9.07 -24.24 3.82
CA GLU A 281 8.42 -24.55 5.10
C GLU A 281 8.04 -23.27 5.87
N SER A 282 7.75 -22.18 5.16
CA SER A 282 7.43 -20.91 5.80
C SER A 282 6.08 -20.95 6.53
N ALA A 283 5.99 -20.19 7.63
CA ALA A 283 4.81 -20.07 8.45
C ALA A 283 3.65 -19.40 7.68
N ALA A 284 2.46 -19.37 8.30
CA ALA A 284 1.32 -18.69 7.70
C ALA A 284 1.62 -17.20 7.47
N PRO A 285 1.01 -16.55 6.46
CA PRO A 285 1.29 -15.15 6.15
C PRO A 285 1.18 -14.20 7.34
N VAL A 286 0.20 -14.42 8.23
CA VAL A 286 -0.01 -13.60 9.43
C VAL A 286 1.18 -13.68 10.40
N ASP A 287 1.71 -14.89 10.64
CA ASP A 287 2.85 -15.08 11.54
C ASP A 287 4.13 -14.46 10.96
N ARG A 288 4.32 -14.59 9.63
CA ARG A 288 5.43 -13.96 8.92
C ARG A 288 5.35 -12.45 8.97
N LEU A 289 4.15 -11.87 8.85
CA LEU A 289 3.95 -10.42 8.98
C LEU A 289 4.43 -9.92 10.35
N ASP A 290 4.16 -10.64 11.44
CA ASP A 290 4.66 -10.26 12.77
C ASP A 290 6.20 -10.35 12.86
N MET A 291 6.82 -11.32 12.19
CA MET A 291 8.28 -11.41 12.10
C MET A 291 8.87 -10.22 11.33
N TYR A 292 8.30 -9.86 10.18
CA TYR A 292 8.77 -8.71 9.39
C TYR A 292 8.47 -7.37 10.07
N ARG A 293 7.34 -7.23 10.79
CA ARG A 293 7.07 -6.07 11.64
C ARG A 293 8.19 -5.87 12.66
N ALA A 294 8.57 -6.94 13.37
CA ALA A 294 9.63 -6.85 14.37
C ALA A 294 11.01 -6.63 13.76
N LEU A 295 11.29 -7.19 12.57
CA LEU A 295 12.55 -7.02 11.87
C LEU A 295 12.75 -5.58 11.35
N LEU A 296 11.68 -4.98 10.83
CA LEU A 296 11.71 -3.66 10.21
C LEU A 296 11.54 -2.52 11.23
N ARG A 297 11.13 -2.82 12.47
CA ARG A 297 10.95 -1.84 13.55
C ARG A 297 12.29 -1.29 14.08
N GLY A 298 12.34 0.02 14.33
CA GLY A 298 13.44 0.76 14.95
C GLY A 298 13.16 1.16 16.39
#